data_AF-A0A954A0B2-F1
#
_entry.id   AF-A0A954A0B2-F1
#
_cell.length_a   1.000
_cell.length_b   1.000
_cell.length_c   1.000
_cell.angle_alpha   90.00
_cell.angle_beta   90.00
_cell.angle_gamma   90.00
#
_symmetry.space_group_name_H-M   'P 1'
#
loop_
_entity.id
_entity.type
_entity.pdbx_description
1 polymer ?
#
loop_
_entity_poly.entity_id
_entity_poly.type
_entity_poly.pdbx_seq_one_letter_code
_entity_poly.pdbx_strand_id
1 'polypeptide(L)'
;FWGWDPKENGALMLVLGYVFIAHARMGGYLREHGMAVAAVALGIVVMWAFWGVNLYNVGLHSYGFTETKAAATRWYYAIEWTVVGVALAAGWRRLRRERG
;
A
#
# COMPACT_ATOMS: atom_id res chain seq x y z
N PHE A 1 14.69 19.90 2.10
CA PHE A 1 13.74 18.82 2.42
C PHE A 1 12.39 19.44 2.67
N TRP A 2 11.41 19.00 1.88
CA TRP A 2 10.01 19.42 1.77
C TRP A 2 9.66 20.47 0.71
N GLY A 3 9.93 20.11 -0.54
CA GLY A 3 9.47 20.80 -1.75
C GLY A 3 8.26 20.13 -2.42
N TRP A 4 7.49 19.33 -1.66
CA TRP A 4 6.35 18.53 -2.15
C TRP A 4 6.73 17.54 -3.27
N ASP A 5 7.97 17.06 -3.30
CA ASP A 5 8.40 16.05 -4.26
C ASP A 5 7.65 14.72 -4.04
N PRO A 6 7.29 13.97 -5.10
CA PRO A 6 6.57 12.71 -4.97
C PRO A 6 7.20 11.70 -3.99
N LYS A 7 8.53 11.66 -3.86
CA LYS A 7 9.19 10.76 -2.88
C LYS A 7 9.01 11.23 -1.46
N GLU A 8 9.04 12.55 -1.22
CA GLU A 8 8.78 13.13 0.10
C GLU A 8 7.33 12.87 0.52
N ASN A 9 6.37 12.99 -0.41
CA ASN A 9 4.97 12.66 -0.16
C ASN A 9 4.79 11.16 0.11
N GLY A 10 5.51 10.30 -0.60
CA GLY A 10 5.52 8.86 -0.34
C GLY A 10 6.04 8.51 1.04
N ALA A 11 7.14 9.12 1.46
CA ALA A 11 7.67 8.96 2.81
C ALA A 11 6.65 9.40 3.88
N LEU A 12 5.96 10.53 3.67
CA LEU A 12 4.90 11.01 4.56
C LEU A 12 3.73 10.00 4.64
N MET A 13 3.25 9.50 3.50
CA MET A 13 2.19 8.49 3.45
C MET A 13 2.58 7.21 4.21
N LEU A 14 3.85 6.79 4.15
CA LEU A 14 4.34 5.64 4.90
C LEU A 14 4.30 5.86 6.41
N VAL A 15 4.78 7.01 6.88
CA VAL A 15 4.75 7.35 8.30
C VAL A 15 3.30 7.40 8.81
N LEU A 16 2.42 8.12 8.09
CA LEU A 16 1.02 8.24 8.46
C LEU A 16 0.29 6.89 8.41
N GLY A 17 0.53 6.09 7.38
CA GLY A 17 -0.05 4.75 7.24
C GLY A 17 0.39 3.81 8.36
N TYR A 18 1.67 3.83 8.73
CA TYR A 18 2.18 3.03 9.84
C TYR A 18 1.55 3.43 11.18
N VAL A 19 1.53 4.74 11.49
CA VAL A 19 0.91 5.26 12.71
C VAL A 19 -0.58 4.88 12.77
N PHE A 20 -1.29 5.01 11.65
CA PHE A 20 -2.70 4.63 11.55
C PHE A 20 -2.91 3.14 11.86
N ILE A 21 -2.14 2.25 11.24
CA ILE A 21 -2.26 0.79 11.46
C ILE A 21 -1.91 0.45 12.91
N ALA A 22 -0.83 1.01 13.45
CA ALA A 22 -0.43 0.80 14.83
C ALA A 22 -1.53 1.24 15.81
N HIS A 23 -2.10 2.44 15.60
CA HIS A 23 -3.16 2.97 16.45
C HIS A 23 -4.45 2.13 16.34
N ALA A 24 -4.82 1.70 15.14
CA ALA A 24 -5.98 0.84 14.93
C ALA A 24 -5.82 -0.55 15.56
N ARG A 25 -4.59 -1.10 15.60
CA ARG A 25 -4.28 -2.34 16.32
C ARG A 25 -4.38 -2.15 17.83
N MET A 26 -3.78 -1.09 18.35
CA MET A 26 -3.82 -0.77 19.79
C MET A 26 -5.25 -0.51 20.27
N GLY A 27 -6.06 0.16 19.46
CA GLY A 27 -7.47 0.41 19.76
C GLY A 27 -8.40 -0.79 19.56
N GLY A 28 -7.88 -1.97 19.17
CA GLY A 28 -8.67 -3.19 18.97
C GLY A 28 -9.53 -3.21 17.69
N TYR A 29 -9.41 -2.21 16.82
CA TYR A 29 -10.15 -2.13 15.57
C TYR A 29 -9.61 -3.10 14.51
N LEU A 30 -8.29 -3.36 14.51
CA LEU A 30 -7.66 -4.35 13.62
C LEU A 30 -7.29 -5.62 14.38
N ARG A 31 -8.02 -6.70 14.07
CA ARG A 31 -7.67 -8.07 14.46
C ARG A 31 -6.70 -8.71 13.45
N GLU A 32 -6.36 -9.97 13.64
CA GLU A 32 -5.28 -10.68 12.91
C GLU A 32 -5.46 -10.60 11.39
N HIS A 33 -6.69 -10.85 10.90
CA HIS A 33 -7.01 -10.74 9.47
C HIS A 33 -6.89 -9.30 8.96
N GLY A 34 -7.41 -8.33 9.71
CA GLY A 34 -7.33 -6.91 9.36
C GLY A 34 -5.89 -6.41 9.34
N MET A 35 -5.04 -6.88 10.27
CA MET A 35 -3.61 -6.57 10.31
C MET A 35 -2.88 -7.10 9.08
N ALA A 36 -3.16 -8.32 8.65
CA ALA A 36 -2.56 -8.89 7.45
C ALA A 36 -2.92 -8.07 6.20
N VAL A 37 -4.20 -7.72 6.05
CA VAL A 37 -4.66 -6.88 4.92
C VAL A 37 -4.02 -5.50 4.95
N ALA A 38 -3.98 -4.86 6.13
CA ALA A 38 -3.40 -3.53 6.29
C ALA A 38 -1.89 -3.52 6.01
N ALA A 39 -1.16 -4.57 6.38
CA ALA A 39 0.26 -4.70 6.09
C ALA A 39 0.54 -4.77 4.58
N VAL A 40 -0.25 -5.57 3.84
CA VAL A 40 -0.16 -5.65 2.38
C VAL A 40 -0.49 -4.30 1.74
N ALA A 41 -1.56 -3.64 2.20
CA ALA A 41 -1.93 -2.31 1.71
C ALA A 41 -0.82 -1.26 1.95
N LEU A 42 -0.13 -1.30 3.09
CA LEU A 42 1.02 -0.44 3.33
C LEU A 42 2.21 -0.79 2.42
N GLY A 43 2.40 -2.08 2.11
CA GLY A 43 3.39 -2.54 1.12
C GLY A 43 3.18 -1.95 -0.28
N ILE A 44 1.93 -1.79 -0.71
CA ILE A 44 1.59 -1.08 -1.97
C ILE A 44 2.09 0.37 -1.94
N VAL A 45 1.90 1.06 -0.81
CA VAL A 45 2.39 2.44 -0.62
C VAL A 45 3.92 2.50 -0.61
N VAL A 46 4.60 1.49 -0.04
CA VAL A 46 6.06 1.37 -0.09
C VAL A 46 6.52 1.28 -1.54
N MET A 47 5.92 0.39 -2.33
CA MET A 47 6.26 0.26 -3.74
C MET A 47 6.03 1.55 -4.51
N TRP A 48 4.96 2.29 -4.18
CA TRP A 48 4.68 3.58 -4.78
C TRP A 48 5.78 4.60 -4.48
N ALA A 49 6.17 4.76 -3.22
CA ALA A 49 7.20 5.71 -2.80
C ALA A 49 8.58 5.41 -3.42
N PHE A 50 8.93 4.13 -3.60
CA PHE A 50 10.25 3.72 -4.10
C PHE A 50 10.33 3.66 -5.63
N TRP A 51 9.35 3.00 -6.26
CA TRP A 51 9.38 2.68 -7.69
C TRP A 51 8.23 3.31 -8.46
N GLY A 52 7.04 3.43 -7.88
CA GLY A 52 5.85 3.97 -8.55
C GLY A 52 5.99 5.42 -9.00
N VAL A 53 6.58 6.29 -8.17
CA VAL A 53 6.81 7.70 -8.53
C VAL A 53 7.67 7.88 -9.78
N ASN A 54 8.56 6.93 -10.08
CA ASN A 54 9.43 7.00 -11.25
C ASN A 54 8.68 6.70 -12.56
N LEU A 55 7.51 6.03 -12.52
CA LEU A 55 6.66 5.83 -13.71
C LEU A 55 6.18 7.15 -14.31
N TYR A 56 6.05 8.18 -13.47
CA TYR A 56 5.56 9.48 -13.89
C TYR A 56 6.68 10.39 -14.42
N ASN A 57 7.96 9.99 -14.32
CA ASN A 57 9.13 10.79 -14.70
C ASN A 57 9.10 12.25 -14.17
N VAL A 58 8.45 12.46 -13.03
CA VAL A 58 8.37 13.75 -12.35
C VAL A 58 9.08 13.67 -11.00
N GLY A 59 9.63 14.79 -10.57
CA GLY A 59 10.32 14.92 -9.29
C GLY A 59 11.84 15.03 -9.42
N LEU A 60 12.44 15.72 -8.46
CA LEU A 60 13.88 16.02 -8.40
C LEU A 60 14.74 14.76 -8.19
N HIS A 61 14.10 13.65 -7.83
CA HIS A 61 14.74 12.36 -7.58
C HIS A 61 14.21 11.24 -8.48
N SER A 62 13.60 11.57 -9.62
CA SER A 62 13.27 10.58 -10.65
C SER A 62 14.56 9.96 -11.19
N TYR A 63 14.62 8.62 -11.21
CA TYR A 63 15.72 7.88 -11.85
C TYR A 63 15.23 7.25 -13.15
N GLY A 64 16.14 7.10 -14.11
CA GLY A 64 15.86 6.44 -15.39
C GLY A 64 15.15 5.09 -15.20
N PHE A 65 13.96 4.98 -15.78
CA PHE A 65 13.09 3.83 -15.66
C PHE A 65 13.15 3.00 -16.94
N THR A 66 13.38 1.69 -16.81
CA THR A 66 13.34 0.79 -17.97
C THR A 66 11.93 0.25 -18.16
N GLU A 67 11.55 -0.08 -19.39
CA GLU A 67 10.26 -0.71 -19.69
C GLU A 67 10.05 -2.00 -18.86
N THR A 68 11.12 -2.77 -18.63
CA THR A 68 11.07 -3.96 -17.77
C THR A 68 10.70 -3.62 -16.33
N LYS A 69 11.28 -2.56 -15.75
CA LYS A 69 10.93 -2.10 -14.39
C LYS A 69 9.49 -1.58 -14.34
N ALA A 70 9.03 -0.88 -15.38
CA ALA A 70 7.63 -0.46 -15.50
C ALA A 70 6.66 -1.62 -15.53
N ALA A 71 6.92 -2.62 -16.36
CA ALA A 71 6.10 -3.82 -16.41
C ALA A 71 6.07 -4.53 -15.04
N ALA A 72 7.23 -4.71 -14.39
CA ALA A 72 7.33 -5.35 -13.08
C ALA A 72 6.53 -4.58 -12.00
N THR A 73 6.67 -3.26 -11.94
CA THR A 73 5.92 -2.43 -10.98
C THR A 73 4.41 -2.49 -11.23
N ARG A 74 3.95 -2.51 -12.49
CA ARG A 74 2.52 -2.67 -12.81
C ARG A 74 2.00 -4.04 -12.40
N TRP A 75 2.75 -5.11 -12.66
CA TRP A 75 2.38 -6.47 -12.24
C TRP A 75 2.32 -6.62 -10.73
N TYR A 76 3.29 -6.03 -10.03
CA TYR A 76 3.28 -5.98 -8.57
C TYR A 76 1.97 -5.35 -8.06
N TYR A 77 1.58 -4.18 -8.56
CA TYR A 77 0.31 -3.57 -8.16
C TYR A 77 -0.90 -4.44 -8.49
N ALA A 78 -0.95 -5.04 -9.67
CA ALA A 78 -2.07 -5.92 -10.04
C ALA A 78 -2.20 -7.10 -9.07
N ILE A 79 -1.08 -7.72 -8.70
CA ILE A 79 -1.05 -8.85 -7.75
C ILE A 79 -1.49 -8.39 -6.37
N GLU A 80 -0.88 -7.35 -5.81
CA GLU A 80 -1.17 -6.91 -4.43
C GLU A 80 -2.62 -6.42 -4.28
N TRP A 81 -3.15 -5.68 -5.26
CA TRP A 81 -4.56 -5.28 -5.25
C TRP A 81 -5.51 -6.47 -5.34
N THR A 82 -5.13 -7.51 -6.09
CA THR A 82 -5.89 -8.77 -6.14
C THR A 82 -5.87 -9.47 -4.77
N VAL A 83 -4.70 -9.55 -4.12
CA VAL A 83 -4.55 -10.14 -2.79
C VAL A 83 -5.41 -9.40 -1.76
N VAL A 84 -5.33 -8.06 -1.72
CA VAL A 84 -6.16 -7.23 -0.84
C VAL A 84 -7.64 -7.44 -1.12
N GLY A 85 -8.05 -7.42 -2.39
CA GLY A 85 -9.45 -7.61 -2.79
C GLY A 85 -10.00 -8.97 -2.36
N VAL A 86 -9.25 -10.05 -2.58
CA VAL A 86 -9.62 -11.41 -2.16
C VAL A 86 -9.71 -11.50 -0.63
N ALA A 87 -8.72 -10.95 0.09
CA ALA A 87 -8.70 -10.99 1.54
C ALA A 87 -9.86 -10.19 2.18
N LEU A 88 -10.20 -9.03 1.61
CA LEU A 88 -11.36 -8.24 2.03
C LEU A 88 -12.67 -8.98 1.74
N ALA A 89 -12.81 -9.57 0.54
CA ALA A 89 -14.00 -10.35 0.18
C ALA A 89 -14.17 -11.58 1.08
N ALA A 90 -13.08 -12.28 1.42
CA ALA A 90 -13.09 -13.40 2.35
C ALA A 90 -13.50 -12.97 3.77
N GLY A 91 -12.94 -11.86 4.26
CA GLY A 91 -13.31 -11.28 5.56
C GLY A 91 -14.79 -10.88 5.61
N TRP A 92 -15.29 -10.24 4.55
CA TRP A 92 -16.69 -9.85 4.42
C TRP A 92 -17.65 -11.05 4.43
N ARG A 93 -17.33 -12.10 3.67
CA ARG A 93 -18.12 -13.33 3.65
C ARG A 93 -18.18 -13.99 5.02
N ARG A 94 -17.07 -14.00 5.77
CA ARG A 94 -17.02 -14.51 7.14
C ARG A 94 -17.94 -13.73 8.08
N LEU A 95 -17.86 -12.40 8.06
CA LEU A 95 -18.70 -11.55 8.91
C LEU A 95 -20.20 -11.73 8.61
N ARG A 96 -20.58 -11.98 7.35
CA ARG A 96 -21.97 -12.28 7.00
C ARG A 96 -22.47 -13.62 7.52
N ARG A 97 -21.62 -14.65 7.56
CA ARG A 97 -21.98 -15.97 8.09
C ARG A 97 -22.18 -15.95 9.61
N GLU A 98 -21.44 -15.10 10.33
CA GLU A 98 -21.56 -14.98 11.79
C GLU A 98 -22.81 -14.19 12.23
N ARG A 99 -23.51 -13.54 11.29
CA ARG A 99 -24.70 -12.69 11.56
C ARG A 99 -26.03 -13.31 11.15
N GLY A 100 -26.03 -14.45 10.46
CA GLY A 100 -27.24 -15.18 10.03
C GLY A 100 -27.32 -16.51 10.73
#